data_AF-A0AAU7IYQ3-F1
#
_entry.id   AF-A0AAU7IYQ3-F1
#
_cell.length_a   1.000
_cell.length_b   1.000
_cell.length_c   1.000
_cell.angle_alpha   90.00
_cell.angle_beta   90.00
_cell.angle_gamma   90.00
#
_symmetry.space_group_name_H-M   'P 1'
#
loop_
_entity.id
_entity.type
_entity.pdbx_description
1 polymer ?
#
loop_
_entity_poly.entity_id
_entity_poly.type
_entity_poly.pdbx_seq_one_letter_code
_entity_poly.pdbx_strand_id
1 'polypeptide(L)'
;MFEFLFGVVTHTPAWVWVLFIFLISRGIKARRPATVTLERLAIIPAIFLIWDIYDLVVYRTLTPETVALWTAGILAGAALGYFLIKQAVITRAEAPRSLYRQADYTALPFMMLAFGVKYVLGVMSAVSPQTMQQPAMSALAIVSGGVFAGVFIGKFARYIGVYNSAAPRPAE
;
A
#
# COMPACT_ATOMS: atom_id res chain seq x y z
N MET A 1 0.58 22.77 -21.96
CA MET A 1 0.74 21.44 -21.32
C MET A 1 1.96 21.39 -20.40
N PHE A 2 3.16 21.74 -20.88
CA PHE A 2 4.37 21.77 -20.05
C PHE A 2 4.26 22.71 -18.84
N GLU A 3 3.73 23.93 -19.00
CA GLU A 3 3.50 24.88 -17.90
C GLU A 3 2.62 24.31 -16.79
N PHE A 4 1.55 23.60 -17.16
CA PHE A 4 0.64 22.95 -16.20
C PHE A 4 1.36 21.84 -15.42
N LEU A 5 2.12 20.98 -16.12
CA LEU A 5 2.88 19.90 -15.48
C LEU A 5 3.96 20.45 -14.55
N PHE A 6 4.64 21.52 -14.96
CA PHE A 6 5.62 22.21 -14.13
C PHE A 6 4.97 22.83 -12.88
N GLY A 7 3.81 23.46 -13.03
CA GLY A 7 3.00 23.97 -11.93
C GLY A 7 2.64 22.88 -10.91
N VAL A 8 2.16 21.73 -11.38
CA VAL A 8 1.80 20.59 -10.52
C VAL A 8 3.01 20.09 -9.72
N VAL A 9 4.16 19.91 -10.36
CA VAL A 9 5.38 19.40 -9.70
C VAL A 9 5.93 20.41 -8.69
N THR A 10 5.93 21.71 -9.02
CA THR A 10 6.45 22.78 -8.15
C THR A 10 5.57 23.05 -6.93
N HIS A 11 4.26 22.87 -7.05
CA HIS A 11 3.31 23.04 -5.94
C HIS A 11 3.09 21.75 -5.15
N THR A 12 3.71 20.64 -5.56
CA THR A 12 3.66 19.39 -4.80
C THR A 12 4.47 19.52 -3.51
N PRO A 13 3.86 19.29 -2.33
CA PRO A 13 4.56 19.40 -1.06
C PRO A 13 5.78 18.48 -0.97
N ALA A 14 6.86 18.95 -0.33
CA ALA A 14 8.12 18.20 -0.21
C ALA A 14 7.95 16.80 0.39
N TRP A 15 7.02 16.61 1.35
CA TRP A 15 6.77 15.32 1.99
C TRP A 15 6.30 14.24 1.00
N VAL A 16 5.62 14.62 -0.09
CA VAL A 16 5.16 13.69 -1.14
C VAL A 16 6.36 13.08 -1.86
N TRP A 17 7.37 13.90 -2.16
CA TRP A 17 8.62 13.45 -2.77
C TRP A 17 9.47 12.59 -1.83
N VAL A 18 9.50 12.94 -0.55
CA VAL A 18 10.14 12.10 0.48
C VAL A 18 9.49 10.72 0.52
N LEU A 19 8.16 10.66 0.50
CA LEU A 19 7.43 9.40 0.45
C LEU A 19 7.71 8.63 -0.85
N PHE A 20 7.75 9.31 -2.00
CA PHE A 20 8.08 8.69 -3.28
C PHE A 20 9.45 8.01 -3.27
N ILE A 21 10.49 8.73 -2.85
CA ILE A 21 11.86 8.21 -2.74
C ILE A 21 11.92 7.05 -1.75
N PHE A 22 11.23 7.16 -0.62
CA PHE A 22 11.12 6.09 0.36
C PHE A 22 10.51 4.82 -0.23
N LEU A 23 9.41 4.94 -0.97
CA LEU A 23 8.72 3.82 -1.61
C LEU A 23 9.59 3.17 -2.69
N ILE A 24 10.29 3.94 -3.52
CA ILE A 24 11.26 3.42 -4.49
C ILE A 24 12.36 2.63 -3.78
N SER A 25 12.97 3.22 -2.74
CA SER A 25 14.04 2.57 -1.98
C SER A 25 13.57 1.24 -1.38
N ARG A 26 12.37 1.23 -0.78
CA ARG A 26 11.76 0.02 -0.20
C ARG A 26 11.42 -1.01 -1.25
N GLY A 27 10.85 -0.60 -2.39
CA GLY A 27 10.50 -1.50 -3.49
C GLY A 27 11.74 -2.12 -4.16
N ILE A 28 12.83 -1.37 -4.35
CA ILE A 28 14.09 -1.91 -4.88
C ILE A 28 14.70 -2.89 -3.87
N LYS A 29 14.75 -2.54 -2.58
CA LYS A 29 15.23 -3.45 -1.53
C LYS A 29 14.41 -4.73 -1.46
N ALA A 30 13.11 -4.66 -1.76
CA ALA A 30 12.25 -5.83 -1.74
C ALA A 30 12.60 -6.88 -2.81
N ARG A 31 13.28 -6.49 -3.89
CA ARG A 31 13.73 -7.38 -4.98
C ARG A 31 14.97 -8.21 -4.64
N ARG A 32 15.53 -8.06 -3.44
CA ARG A 32 16.63 -8.89 -2.96
C ARG A 32 16.14 -9.79 -1.84
N PRO A 33 16.61 -11.04 -1.75
CA PRO A 33 16.37 -11.87 -0.58
C PRO A 33 16.89 -11.17 0.68
N ALA A 34 16.11 -11.20 1.74
CA ALA A 34 16.47 -10.54 2.99
C ALA A 34 15.77 -11.18 4.19
N THR A 35 16.44 -11.14 5.33
CA THR A 35 15.83 -11.38 6.64
C THR A 35 15.24 -10.07 7.16
N VAL A 36 13.93 -10.04 7.38
CA VAL A 36 13.20 -8.83 7.75
C VAL A 36 12.28 -9.10 8.94
N THR A 37 12.22 -8.17 9.89
CA THR A 37 11.31 -8.24 11.03
C THR A 37 9.87 -7.94 10.63
N LEU A 38 8.90 -8.48 11.36
CA LEU A 38 7.47 -8.22 11.13
C LEU A 38 7.14 -6.72 11.21
N GLU A 39 7.76 -5.98 12.12
CA GLU A 39 7.56 -4.53 12.27
C GLU A 39 7.96 -3.79 11.01
N ARG A 40 9.10 -4.16 10.41
CA ARG A 40 9.58 -3.53 9.18
C ARG A 40 8.68 -3.85 7.98
N LEU A 41 8.08 -5.04 7.96
CA LEU A 41 7.10 -5.45 6.95
C LEU A 41 5.76 -4.72 7.12
N ALA A 42 5.40 -4.34 8.35
CA ALA A 42 4.17 -3.60 8.65
C ALA A 42 4.21 -2.11 8.26
N ILE A 43 5.39 -1.52 8.06
CA ILE A 43 5.53 -0.08 7.76
C ILE A 43 4.76 0.32 6.50
N ILE A 44 4.93 -0.43 5.40
CA ILE A 44 4.28 -0.11 4.12
C ILE A 44 2.75 -0.21 4.21
N PRO A 45 2.15 -1.33 4.67
CA PRO A 45 0.70 -1.40 4.80
C PRO A 45 0.16 -0.34 5.76
N ALA A 46 0.88 -0.02 6.85
CA ALA A 46 0.47 1.03 7.77
C ALA A 46 0.44 2.42 7.10
N ILE A 47 1.48 2.78 6.34
CA ILE A 47 1.52 4.06 5.61
C ILE A 47 0.35 4.17 4.64
N PHE A 48 0.12 3.14 3.81
CA PHE A 48 -0.97 3.17 2.84
C PHE A 48 -2.33 3.18 3.52
N LEU A 49 -2.54 2.39 4.58
CA LEU A 49 -3.80 2.35 5.30
C LEU A 49 -4.09 3.68 6.01
N ILE A 50 -3.13 4.28 6.69
CA ILE A 50 -3.30 5.57 7.38
C ILE A 50 -3.59 6.67 6.36
N TRP A 51 -2.84 6.72 5.25
CA TRP A 51 -3.10 7.68 4.19
C TRP A 51 -4.49 7.47 3.58
N ASP A 52 -4.91 6.23 3.40
CA ASP A 52 -6.22 5.94 2.86
C ASP A 52 -7.38 6.30 3.79
N ILE A 53 -7.23 6.03 5.09
CA ILE A 53 -8.18 6.48 6.12
C ILE A 53 -8.22 8.01 6.17
N TYR A 54 -7.06 8.68 6.12
CA TYR A 54 -6.99 10.13 6.08
C TYR A 54 -7.79 10.69 4.89
N ASP A 55 -7.58 10.14 3.69
CA ASP A 55 -8.30 10.60 2.50
C ASP A 55 -9.82 10.36 2.61
N LEU A 56 -10.21 9.22 3.18
CA LEU A 56 -11.61 8.87 3.42
C LEU A 56 -12.28 9.80 4.43
N VAL A 57 -11.60 10.16 5.52
CA VAL A 57 -12.15 11.01 6.58
C VAL A 57 -12.16 12.48 6.19
N VAL A 58 -11.11 12.95 5.50
CA VAL A 58 -10.92 14.38 5.21
C VAL A 58 -11.66 14.81 3.94
N TYR A 59 -11.68 13.96 2.92
CA TYR A 59 -12.20 14.36 1.61
C TYR A 59 -13.50 13.68 1.21
N ARG A 60 -14.06 12.77 2.03
CA ARG A 60 -15.30 12.05 1.71
C ARG A 60 -16.31 12.15 2.86
N THR A 61 -17.58 12.07 2.50
CA THR A 61 -18.66 11.97 3.46
C THR A 61 -18.75 10.54 3.95
N LEU A 62 -18.61 10.33 5.26
CA LEU A 62 -18.70 9.01 5.87
C LEU A 62 -20.16 8.54 5.92
N THR A 63 -20.58 7.81 4.89
CA THR A 63 -21.86 7.10 4.83
C THR A 63 -21.64 5.59 4.97
N PRO A 64 -22.65 4.82 5.40
CA PRO A 64 -22.55 3.36 5.43
C PRO A 64 -22.15 2.75 4.08
N GLU A 65 -22.66 3.30 2.98
CA GLU A 65 -22.30 2.89 1.62
C GLU A 65 -20.81 3.14 1.33
N THR A 66 -20.30 4.33 1.67
CA THR A 66 -18.89 4.68 1.47
C THR A 66 -17.96 3.76 2.25
N VAL A 67 -18.31 3.46 3.51
CA VAL A 67 -17.55 2.53 4.35
C VAL A 67 -17.63 1.10 3.82
N ALA A 68 -18.79 0.66 3.35
CA ALA A 68 -18.96 -0.66 2.74
C ALA A 68 -18.13 -0.79 1.46
N LEU A 69 -18.15 0.21 0.60
CA LEU A 69 -17.37 0.24 -0.64
C LEU A 69 -15.87 0.23 -0.37
N TRP A 70 -15.42 1.04 0.59
CA TRP A 70 -14.02 1.06 1.04
C TRP A 70 -13.58 -0.29 1.60
N THR A 71 -14.40 -0.88 2.48
CA THR A 71 -14.14 -2.20 3.09
C THR A 71 -14.08 -3.28 2.02
N ALA A 72 -14.99 -3.28 1.04
CA ALA A 72 -14.97 -4.20 -0.09
C ALA A 72 -13.66 -4.05 -0.91
N GLY A 73 -13.21 -2.81 -1.13
CA GLY A 73 -11.90 -2.53 -1.74
C GLY A 73 -10.75 -3.14 -0.96
N ILE A 74 -10.70 -2.93 0.37
CA ILE A 74 -9.68 -3.53 1.25
C ILE A 74 -9.69 -5.05 1.17
N LEU A 75 -10.87 -5.68 1.26
CA LEU A 75 -10.97 -7.14 1.22
C LEU A 75 -10.53 -7.71 -0.13
N ALA A 76 -10.95 -7.09 -1.23
CA ALA A 76 -10.55 -7.49 -2.58
C ALA A 76 -9.03 -7.32 -2.77
N GLY A 77 -8.48 -6.18 -2.35
CA GLY A 77 -7.05 -5.92 -2.35
C GLY A 77 -6.28 -6.92 -1.50
N ALA A 78 -6.75 -7.21 -0.29
CA ALA A 78 -6.11 -8.16 0.63
C ALA A 78 -6.10 -9.58 0.09
N ALA A 79 -7.20 -10.03 -0.52
CA ALA A 79 -7.22 -11.31 -1.22
C ALA A 79 -6.16 -11.35 -2.33
N LEU A 80 -6.13 -10.35 -3.21
CA LEU A 80 -5.12 -10.24 -4.27
C LEU A 80 -3.69 -10.24 -3.72
N GLY A 81 -3.41 -9.40 -2.74
CA GLY A 81 -2.10 -9.29 -2.09
C GLY A 81 -1.62 -10.59 -1.46
N TYR A 82 -2.52 -11.30 -0.78
CA TYR A 82 -2.23 -12.61 -0.19
C TYR A 82 -1.89 -13.64 -1.27
N PHE A 83 -2.66 -13.70 -2.36
CA PHE A 83 -2.43 -14.66 -3.45
C PHE A 83 -1.14 -14.37 -4.22
N LEU A 84 -0.79 -13.09 -4.42
CA LEU A 84 0.43 -12.69 -5.13
C LEU A 84 1.72 -13.24 -4.50
N ILE A 85 1.74 -13.45 -3.18
CA ILE A 85 2.90 -14.00 -2.48
C ILE A 85 2.63 -15.36 -1.83
N LYS A 86 1.51 -16.00 -2.16
CA LYS A 86 1.13 -17.31 -1.59
C LYS A 86 2.19 -18.37 -1.88
N GLN A 87 2.70 -18.38 -3.11
CA GLN A 87 3.73 -19.31 -3.60
C GLN A 87 5.16 -18.87 -3.24
N ALA A 88 5.34 -17.67 -2.70
CA ALA A 88 6.66 -17.19 -2.34
C ALA A 88 7.24 -18.04 -1.20
N VAL A 89 8.49 -18.44 -1.34
CA VAL A 89 9.22 -19.16 -0.28
C VAL A 89 9.55 -18.16 0.82
N ILE A 90 8.89 -18.33 1.97
CA ILE A 90 9.04 -17.52 3.17
C ILE A 90 9.30 -18.49 4.31
N THR A 91 10.38 -18.28 5.06
CA THR A 91 10.74 -19.11 6.20
C THR A 91 10.98 -18.24 7.43
N ARG A 92 10.75 -18.82 8.61
CA ARG A 92 11.11 -18.16 9.87
C ARG A 92 12.63 -18.11 9.99
N ALA A 93 13.16 -16.94 10.33
CA ALA A 93 14.58 -16.79 10.61
C ALA A 93 14.85 -17.07 12.10
N GLU A 94 16.09 -17.41 12.45
CA GLU A 94 16.52 -17.64 13.84
C GLU A 94 16.37 -16.38 14.70
N ALA A 95 16.55 -15.20 14.09
CA ALA A 95 16.38 -13.94 14.78
C ALA A 95 14.92 -13.72 15.24
N PRO A 96 14.69 -13.12 16.43
CA PRO A 96 13.36 -12.87 16.95
C PRO A 96 12.47 -12.12 15.96
N ARG A 97 11.20 -12.55 15.83
CA ARG A 97 10.16 -11.90 15.00
C ARG A 97 10.59 -11.62 13.56
N SER A 98 11.49 -12.43 13.03
CA SER A 98 12.09 -12.24 11.72
C SER A 98 11.71 -13.36 10.75
N LEU A 99 11.54 -12.97 9.48
CA LEU A 99 11.27 -13.87 8.37
C LEU A 99 12.36 -13.71 7.33
N TYR A 100 12.87 -14.82 6.83
CA TYR A 100 13.60 -14.84 5.58
C TYR A 100 12.58 -14.86 4.43
N ARG A 101 12.71 -13.90 3.52
CA ARG A 101 11.88 -13.79 2.33
C ARG A 101 12.78 -13.79 1.09
N GLN A 102 12.36 -14.49 0.05
CA GLN A 102 12.92 -14.33 -1.29
C GLN A 102 12.61 -12.94 -1.88
N ALA A 103 13.18 -12.67 -3.05
CA ALA A 103 12.91 -11.45 -3.80
C ALA A 103 11.40 -11.30 -4.12
N ASP A 104 10.82 -10.16 -3.75
CA ASP A 104 9.46 -9.78 -4.13
C ASP A 104 9.52 -8.75 -5.28
N TYR A 105 9.34 -9.24 -6.50
CA TYR A 105 9.30 -8.41 -7.70
C TYR A 105 8.00 -7.63 -7.87
N THR A 106 6.93 -8.05 -7.18
CA THR A 106 5.61 -7.41 -7.27
C THR A 106 5.49 -6.18 -6.35
N ALA A 107 6.30 -6.08 -5.31
CA ALA A 107 6.27 -4.95 -4.36
C ALA A 107 6.46 -3.58 -5.04
N LEU A 108 7.54 -3.40 -5.82
CA LEU A 108 7.84 -2.09 -6.42
C LEU A 108 6.76 -1.63 -7.41
N PRO A 109 6.31 -2.44 -8.39
CA PRO A 109 5.23 -2.03 -9.29
C PRO A 109 3.95 -1.61 -8.55
N PHE A 110 3.51 -2.38 -7.56
CA PHE A 110 2.32 -2.03 -6.77
C PHE A 110 2.51 -0.76 -5.94
N MET A 111 3.69 -0.54 -5.35
CA MET A 111 3.98 0.71 -4.61
C MET A 111 3.94 1.92 -5.55
N MET A 112 4.52 1.80 -6.75
CA MET A 112 4.56 2.89 -7.73
C MET A 112 3.18 3.15 -8.32
N LEU A 113 2.41 2.11 -8.59
CA LEU A 113 1.03 2.25 -9.06
C LEU A 113 0.14 2.91 -8.00
N ALA A 114 0.22 2.44 -6.76
CA ALA A 114 -0.55 3.01 -5.65
C ALA A 114 -0.20 4.48 -5.41
N PHE A 115 1.10 4.80 -5.37
CA PHE A 115 1.56 6.18 -5.24
C PHE A 115 1.09 7.04 -6.42
N GLY A 116 1.23 6.58 -7.66
CA GLY A 116 0.83 7.32 -8.85
C GLY A 116 -0.67 7.63 -8.86
N VAL A 117 -1.52 6.65 -8.56
CA VAL A 117 -2.96 6.86 -8.46
C VAL A 117 -3.29 7.86 -7.35
N LYS A 118 -2.76 7.69 -6.13
CA LYS A 118 -3.02 8.62 -5.03
C LYS A 118 -2.50 10.03 -5.32
N TYR A 119 -1.35 10.15 -5.97
CA TYR A 119 -0.79 11.43 -6.41
C TYR A 119 -1.70 12.14 -7.40
N VAL A 120 -2.16 11.44 -8.45
CA VAL A 120 -3.10 12.01 -9.43
C VAL A 120 -4.40 12.42 -8.76
N LEU A 121 -4.97 11.59 -7.88
CA LEU A 121 -6.19 11.94 -7.13
C LEU A 121 -5.98 13.13 -6.20
N GLY A 122 -4.80 13.26 -5.58
CA GLY A 122 -4.42 14.43 -4.77
C GLY A 122 -4.32 15.71 -5.61
N VAL A 123 -3.67 15.64 -6.77
CA VAL A 123 -3.60 16.76 -7.72
C VAL A 123 -5.00 17.15 -8.21
N MET A 124 -5.84 16.17 -8.57
CA MET A 124 -7.23 16.42 -8.97
C MET A 124 -8.05 17.06 -7.84
N SER A 125 -7.84 16.65 -6.59
CA SER A 125 -8.50 17.24 -5.42
C SER A 125 -8.08 18.70 -5.18
N ALA A 126 -6.86 19.09 -5.57
CA ALA A 126 -6.38 20.46 -5.46
C ALA A 126 -6.80 21.33 -6.67
N VAL A 127 -6.78 20.79 -7.89
CA VAL A 127 -7.02 21.53 -9.13
C VAL A 127 -8.51 21.62 -9.50
N SER A 128 -9.27 20.54 -9.30
CA SER A 128 -10.70 20.49 -9.61
C SER A 128 -11.47 19.72 -8.53
N PRO A 129 -11.69 20.35 -7.35
CA PRO A 129 -12.46 19.74 -6.27
C PRO A 129 -13.85 19.29 -6.73
N GLN A 130 -14.50 20.02 -7.64
CA GLN A 130 -15.83 19.72 -8.16
C GLN A 130 -15.87 18.39 -8.91
N THR A 131 -14.81 18.04 -9.65
CA THR A 131 -14.71 16.73 -10.32
C THR A 131 -14.60 15.61 -9.30
N MET A 132 -13.86 15.82 -8.21
CA MET A 132 -13.70 14.82 -7.14
C MET A 132 -14.99 14.57 -6.35
N GLN A 133 -15.93 15.51 -6.35
CA GLN A 133 -17.27 15.36 -5.74
C GLN A 133 -18.25 14.56 -6.62
N GLN A 134 -17.93 14.30 -7.88
CA GLN A 134 -18.79 13.47 -8.73
C GLN A 134 -18.82 12.03 -8.20
N PRO A 135 -19.99 11.36 -8.18
CA PRO A 135 -20.13 10.02 -7.58
C PRO A 135 -19.14 9.01 -8.12
N ALA A 136 -18.94 8.96 -9.45
CA ALA A 136 -18.02 8.03 -10.09
C ALA A 136 -16.55 8.27 -9.68
N MET A 137 -16.12 9.53 -9.61
CA MET A 137 -14.74 9.89 -9.24
C MET A 137 -14.48 9.64 -7.75
N SER A 138 -15.47 9.98 -6.91
CA SER A 138 -15.43 9.69 -5.48
C SER A 138 -15.34 8.18 -5.21
N ALA A 139 -16.20 7.38 -5.86
CA ALA A 139 -16.17 5.93 -5.77
C ALA A 139 -14.84 5.35 -6.27
N LEU A 140 -14.30 5.84 -7.38
CA LEU A 140 -12.99 5.42 -7.89
C LEU A 140 -11.87 5.70 -6.88
N ALA A 141 -11.89 6.87 -6.24
CA ALA A 141 -10.90 7.20 -5.21
C ALA A 141 -11.02 6.29 -3.99
N ILE A 142 -12.25 6.02 -3.52
CA ILE A 142 -12.52 5.14 -2.37
C ILE A 142 -12.07 3.70 -2.67
N VAL A 143 -12.46 3.16 -3.83
CA VAL A 143 -12.15 1.79 -4.23
C VAL A 143 -10.66 1.61 -4.48
N SER A 144 -10.03 2.50 -5.25
CA SER A 144 -8.61 2.39 -5.56
C SER A 144 -7.76 2.49 -4.30
N GLY A 145 -8.09 3.43 -3.42
CA GLY A 145 -7.50 3.57 -2.09
C GLY A 145 -7.55 2.27 -1.28
N GLY A 146 -8.77 1.74 -1.10
CA GLY A 146 -9.00 0.52 -0.35
C GLY A 146 -8.30 -0.69 -0.97
N VAL A 147 -8.33 -0.84 -2.29
CA VAL A 147 -7.64 -1.94 -3.00
C VAL A 147 -6.13 -1.87 -2.78
N PHE A 148 -5.50 -0.70 -2.91
CA PHE A 148 -4.06 -0.58 -2.71
C PHE A 148 -3.64 -0.83 -1.27
N ALA A 149 -4.34 -0.25 -0.30
CA ALA A 149 -4.10 -0.54 1.13
C ALA A 149 -4.29 -2.05 1.40
N GLY A 150 -5.36 -2.62 0.88
CA GLY A 150 -5.69 -4.04 0.93
C GLY A 150 -4.56 -4.92 0.43
N VAL A 151 -3.99 -4.67 -0.75
CA VAL A 151 -2.90 -5.48 -1.32
C VAL A 151 -1.72 -5.59 -0.35
N PHE A 152 -1.30 -4.49 0.28
CA PHE A 152 -0.20 -4.55 1.24
C PHE A 152 -0.60 -5.25 2.55
N ILE A 153 -1.85 -5.07 3.01
CA ILE A 153 -2.40 -5.78 4.17
C ILE A 153 -2.44 -7.29 3.92
N GLY A 154 -2.91 -7.73 2.76
CA GLY A 154 -2.98 -9.14 2.37
C GLY A 154 -1.61 -9.81 2.33
N LYS A 155 -0.62 -9.13 1.75
CA LYS A 155 0.78 -9.57 1.82
C LYS A 155 1.26 -9.70 3.27
N PHE A 156 0.95 -8.72 4.11
CA PHE A 156 1.33 -8.75 5.51
C PHE A 156 0.67 -9.88 6.29
N ALA A 157 -0.61 -10.15 6.04
CA ALA A 157 -1.34 -11.28 6.62
C ALA A 157 -0.68 -12.62 6.27
N ARG A 158 -0.19 -12.80 5.04
CA ARG A 158 0.57 -13.99 4.66
C ARG A 158 1.87 -14.13 5.44
N TYR A 159 2.63 -13.04 5.65
CA TYR A 159 3.85 -13.07 6.47
C TYR A 159 3.55 -13.50 7.91
N ILE A 160 2.49 -12.95 8.52
CA ILE A 160 2.04 -13.36 9.87
C ILE A 160 1.65 -14.84 9.89
N GLY A 161 0.89 -15.30 8.89
CA GLY A 161 0.50 -16.70 8.78
C GLY A 161 1.71 -17.64 8.75
N VAL A 162 2.73 -17.33 7.95
CA VAL A 162 3.98 -18.11 7.92
C VAL A 162 4.69 -18.08 9.27
N TYR A 163 4.79 -16.90 9.89
CA TYR A 163 5.46 -16.74 11.18
C TYR A 163 4.80 -17.60 12.27
N ASN A 164 3.47 -17.65 12.29
CA ASN A 164 2.70 -18.40 13.28
C ASN A 164 2.69 -19.92 13.00
N SER A 165 2.72 -20.35 11.74
CA SER A 165 2.71 -21.78 11.37
C SER A 165 4.09 -22.44 11.41
N ALA A 166 5.18 -21.68 11.34
CA ALA A 166 6.53 -22.22 11.46
C ALA A 166 6.85 -22.53 12.94
N ALA A 167 6.63 -23.80 13.33
CA ALA A 167 7.12 -24.32 14.60
C ALA A 167 8.62 -24.01 14.77
N PRO A 168 9.11 -23.70 15.99
CA PRO A 168 10.54 -23.61 16.23
C PRO A 168 11.16 -24.95 15.82
N ARG A 169 12.18 -24.94 14.95
CA ARG A 169 12.99 -26.16 14.80
C ARG A 169 13.64 -26.43 16.16
N PRO A 170 13.53 -27.64 16.73
CA PRO A 170 14.35 -28.02 17.86
C PRO A 170 15.82 -27.82 17.45
N ALA A 171 16.61 -27.22 18.32
CA ALA A 171 18.06 -27.23 18.14
C ALA A 171 18.51 -28.70 18.25
N GLU A 172 19.07 -29.24 17.17
CA GLU A 172 19.93 -30.43 17.22
C GLU A 172 21.38 -30.00 17.45
#